data_AF-A0A1V1SQ70-F1
#
_entry.id   AF-A0A1V1SQ70-F1
#
_cell.length_a   1.000
_cell.length_b   1.000
_cell.length_c   1.000
_cell.angle_alpha   90.00
_cell.angle_beta   90.00
_cell.angle_gamma   90.00
#
_symmetry.space_group_name_H-M   'P 1'
#
loop_
_entity.id
_entity.type
_entity.pdbx_description
1 polymer ?
#
loop_
_entity_poly.entity_id
_entity_poly.type
_entity_poly.pdbx_seq_one_letter_code
_entity_poly.pdbx_strand_id
1 'polypeptide(L)'
;MQILNAPSRQEIDRAHTWLRALDIGIPSIGNLSHVSRFKSASWLVFLITSIPIHLIFNSAVFETTYEGSQWYLTLATKAFTQGAPFFPPGASLLPAGSLGIPPFTSGSTWDEGGYGEPVPLDQYWNASFAVHQKIAFAAKESHSWTFLSAAQCHSEYVSCNSRKKYGDVVLIVDSTASEVGWARSDIFTFDPATNISTLWDMHVPQNNPNSLWFSAPCNIRRRKADPSGDDCTNTCLGAMGLDAYTFPFSKKLPMTHEPWLIDFLLAMRNHDKDPFDAGLKFNDKFDSLRIDHCLAQTLQPACKVGLSNTLLLIVILSILVKAVQGGVVACKLSSTSLVTPGDAIESFILYPDPVTRGLGTLNIADGHQIEVSHNICRGSNAKNVHEPD
;
A
#
# COMPACT_ATOMS: atom_id res chain seq x y z
N MET A 1 17.81 -32.75 5.56
CA MET A 1 16.87 -33.40 6.50
C MET A 1 16.90 -34.92 6.38
N GLN A 2 16.67 -35.50 5.19
CA GLN A 2 16.60 -36.95 4.99
C GLN A 2 17.85 -37.71 5.47
N ILE A 3 19.06 -37.24 5.13
CA ILE A 3 20.31 -37.90 5.53
C ILE A 3 20.54 -37.94 7.05
N LEU A 4 19.99 -36.97 7.79
CA LEU A 4 20.06 -36.93 9.26
C LEU A 4 19.01 -37.82 9.92
N ASN A 5 17.95 -38.14 9.19
CA ASN A 5 16.88 -39.02 9.66
C ASN A 5 17.14 -40.49 9.31
N ALA A 6 18.05 -40.75 8.37
CA ALA A 6 18.52 -42.06 7.98
C ALA A 6 19.33 -42.74 9.12
N PRO A 7 18.92 -43.93 9.58
CA PRO A 7 19.67 -44.67 10.58
C PRO A 7 20.95 -45.27 9.98
N SER A 8 21.98 -45.42 10.80
CA SER A 8 23.17 -46.19 10.45
C SER A 8 22.95 -47.67 10.73
N ARG A 9 23.79 -48.53 10.16
CA ARG A 9 23.65 -49.97 10.38
C ARG A 9 23.70 -50.37 11.87
N GLN A 10 24.62 -49.76 12.62
CA GLN A 10 24.74 -49.98 14.07
C GLN A 10 23.51 -49.48 14.85
N GLU A 11 22.90 -48.36 14.42
CA GLU A 11 21.68 -47.83 15.03
C GLU A 11 20.50 -48.80 14.82
N ILE A 12 20.42 -49.43 13.64
CA ILE A 12 19.42 -50.47 13.34
C ILE A 12 19.65 -51.73 14.17
N ASP A 13 20.86 -52.29 14.15
CA ASP A 13 21.16 -53.53 14.89
C ASP A 13 20.83 -53.34 16.38
N ARG A 14 21.12 -52.16 16.94
CA ARG A 14 20.73 -51.80 18.32
C ARG A 14 19.22 -51.75 18.51
N ALA A 15 18.45 -51.16 17.60
CA ALA A 15 17.00 -51.13 17.69
C ALA A 15 16.37 -52.54 17.59
N HIS A 16 16.91 -53.39 16.73
CA HIS A 16 16.47 -54.77 16.57
C HIS A 16 16.67 -55.63 17.83
N THR A 17 17.71 -55.37 18.64
CA THR A 17 17.85 -56.07 19.95
C THR A 17 16.69 -55.80 20.91
N TRP A 18 15.92 -54.74 20.67
CA TRP A 18 14.72 -54.37 21.42
C TRP A 18 13.42 -54.68 20.64
N LEU A 19 13.51 -55.49 19.58
CA LEU A 19 12.40 -55.87 18.69
C LEU A 19 11.70 -54.65 18.07
N ARG A 20 12.44 -53.58 17.76
CA ARG A 20 11.92 -52.37 17.11
C ARG A 20 12.47 -52.22 15.70
N ALA A 21 11.58 -52.07 14.72
CA ALA A 21 11.94 -51.70 13.36
C ALA A 21 12.18 -50.18 13.23
N LEU A 22 13.08 -49.79 12.34
CA LEU A 22 13.31 -48.40 11.94
C LEU A 22 13.00 -48.23 10.45
N ASP A 23 12.50 -47.05 10.09
CA ASP A 23 12.15 -46.76 8.70
C ASP A 23 13.39 -46.37 7.90
N ILE A 24 13.53 -46.88 6.67
CA ILE A 24 14.66 -46.56 5.78
C ILE A 24 14.11 -46.00 4.46
N GLY A 25 14.80 -45.03 3.87
CA GLY A 25 14.40 -44.45 2.59
C GLY A 25 13.28 -43.42 2.65
N ILE A 26 12.64 -43.24 3.80
CA ILE A 26 11.54 -42.29 4.01
C ILE A 26 11.80 -41.35 5.21
N PRO A 27 11.21 -40.14 5.23
CA PRO A 27 11.28 -39.27 6.41
C PRO A 27 10.39 -39.85 7.52
N SER A 28 10.99 -40.25 8.64
CA SER A 28 10.29 -40.79 9.81
C SER A 28 10.63 -40.03 11.09
N ILE A 29 9.61 -39.42 11.71
CA ILE A 29 9.78 -38.75 13.01
C ILE A 29 10.13 -39.79 14.09
N GLY A 30 9.69 -41.04 13.95
CA GLY A 30 10.01 -42.13 14.87
C GLY A 30 11.50 -42.46 14.94
N ASN A 31 12.24 -42.26 13.84
CA ASN A 31 13.68 -42.48 13.80
C ASN A 31 14.46 -41.45 14.65
N LEU A 32 13.92 -40.25 14.90
CA LEU A 32 14.65 -39.18 15.60
C LEU A 32 15.07 -39.54 17.02
N SER A 33 14.31 -40.39 17.71
CA SER A 33 14.65 -40.84 19.07
C SER A 33 15.65 -42.01 19.08
N HIS A 34 15.90 -42.63 17.94
CA HIS A 34 16.74 -43.84 17.82
C HIS A 34 18.08 -43.57 17.12
N VAL A 35 18.16 -42.54 16.27
CA VAL A 35 19.44 -42.10 15.67
C VAL A 35 20.28 -41.26 16.64
N SER A 36 21.57 -41.08 16.32
CA SER A 36 22.51 -40.34 17.17
C SER A 36 22.02 -38.94 17.54
N ARG A 37 22.35 -38.48 18.76
CA ARG A 37 21.95 -37.16 19.26
C ARG A 37 22.38 -36.01 18.34
N PHE A 38 23.53 -36.14 17.68
CA PHE A 38 24.00 -35.17 16.69
C PHE A 38 23.06 -35.08 15.48
N LYS A 39 22.64 -36.24 14.94
CA LYS A 39 21.69 -36.32 13.83
C LYS A 39 20.35 -35.69 14.19
N SER A 40 19.79 -36.06 15.35
CA SER A 40 18.49 -35.57 15.81
C SER A 40 18.50 -34.07 16.13
N ALA A 41 19.53 -33.59 16.85
CA ALA A 41 19.68 -32.16 17.14
C ALA A 41 19.86 -31.36 15.84
N SER A 42 20.69 -31.85 14.93
CA SER A 42 20.86 -31.21 13.62
C SER A 42 19.55 -31.17 12.84
N TRP A 43 18.80 -32.27 12.81
CA TRP A 43 17.51 -32.30 12.15
C TRP A 43 16.55 -31.25 12.75
N LEU A 44 16.50 -31.12 14.08
CA LEU A 44 15.65 -30.13 14.73
C LEU A 44 16.06 -28.68 14.41
N VAL A 45 17.35 -28.36 14.40
CA VAL A 45 17.84 -27.01 14.05
C VAL A 45 17.49 -26.67 12.60
N PHE A 46 17.63 -27.63 11.67
CA PHE A 46 17.20 -27.44 10.28
C PHE A 46 15.69 -27.21 10.18
N LEU A 47 14.88 -27.89 10.99
CA LEU A 47 13.43 -27.69 11.01
C LEU A 47 13.07 -26.27 11.49
N ILE A 48 13.58 -25.89 12.66
CA ILE A 48 13.28 -24.60 13.29
C ILE A 48 13.69 -23.44 12.37
N THR A 49 14.88 -23.51 11.78
CA THR A 49 15.36 -22.48 10.85
C THR A 49 14.63 -22.45 9.51
N SER A 50 13.89 -23.50 9.13
CA SER A 50 13.07 -23.49 7.91
C SER A 50 11.76 -22.72 8.09
N ILE A 51 11.20 -22.67 9.31
CA ILE A 51 9.91 -22.05 9.57
C ILE A 51 9.90 -20.56 9.19
N PRO A 52 10.87 -19.72 9.60
CA PRO A 52 10.89 -18.31 9.22
C PRO A 52 10.96 -18.07 7.71
N ILE A 53 11.68 -18.92 6.98
CA ILE A 53 11.82 -18.79 5.52
C ILE A 53 10.46 -19.01 4.85
N HIS A 54 9.76 -20.09 5.19
CA HIS A 54 8.48 -20.42 4.55
C HIS A 54 7.33 -19.51 5.00
N LEU A 55 7.35 -19.02 6.24
CA LEU A 55 6.24 -18.28 6.81
C LEU A 55 6.36 -16.76 6.61
N ILE A 56 7.58 -16.22 6.59
CA ILE A 56 7.81 -14.77 6.73
C ILE A 56 8.44 -14.16 5.48
N PHE A 57 9.04 -14.94 4.58
CA PHE A 57 9.70 -14.38 3.38
C PHE A 57 8.74 -13.57 2.50
N ASN A 58 7.50 -14.04 2.33
CA ASN A 58 6.46 -13.32 1.59
C ASN A 58 6.00 -12.02 2.28
N SER A 59 6.28 -11.87 3.57
CA SER A 59 5.95 -10.68 4.36
C SER A 59 7.15 -9.75 4.56
N ALA A 60 8.37 -10.23 4.28
CA ALA A 60 9.59 -9.43 4.36
C ALA A 60 9.71 -8.45 3.19
N VAL A 61 9.07 -8.77 2.06
CA VAL A 61 9.00 -7.97 0.85
C VAL A 61 7.54 -7.65 0.57
N PHE A 62 7.17 -6.38 0.59
CA PHE A 62 5.79 -5.95 0.36
C PHE A 62 5.74 -4.73 -0.55
N GLU A 63 4.63 -4.54 -1.25
CA GLU A 63 4.43 -3.35 -2.08
C GLU A 63 4.04 -2.15 -1.19
N THR A 64 4.62 -0.99 -1.46
CA THR A 64 4.21 0.28 -0.82
C THR A 64 3.54 1.16 -1.86
N THR A 65 2.31 1.58 -1.57
CA THR A 65 1.57 2.54 -2.39
C THR A 65 1.85 3.96 -1.92
N TYR A 66 2.00 4.89 -2.87
CA TYR A 66 2.07 6.31 -2.55
C TYR A 66 0.65 6.82 -2.23
N GLU A 67 0.49 7.38 -1.04
CA GLU A 67 -0.77 7.94 -0.55
C GLU A 67 -0.56 9.43 -0.31
N GLY A 68 -0.74 10.26 -1.34
CA GLY A 68 -0.55 11.70 -1.23
C GLY A 68 -1.68 12.36 -0.43
N SER A 69 -1.34 13.16 0.58
CA SER A 69 -2.31 13.99 1.31
C SER A 69 -2.31 15.45 0.86
N GLN A 70 -1.15 15.97 0.44
CA GLN A 70 -0.95 17.35 0.03
C GLN A 70 -1.04 17.51 -1.49
N TRP A 71 -1.69 18.58 -1.94
CA TRP A 71 -1.89 18.92 -3.35
C TRP A 71 -2.17 20.42 -3.47
N TYR A 72 -2.01 21.01 -4.66
CA TYR A 72 -2.37 22.40 -4.92
C TYR A 72 -3.66 22.51 -5.74
N LEU A 73 -4.58 23.35 -5.27
CA LEU A 73 -5.75 23.78 -6.01
C LEU A 73 -5.46 25.12 -6.68
N THR A 74 -5.76 25.22 -7.97
CA THR A 74 -5.74 26.48 -8.72
C THR A 74 -7.07 26.64 -9.46
N LEU A 75 -7.77 27.74 -9.25
CA LEU A 75 -8.94 28.16 -10.03
C LEU A 75 -8.49 29.23 -11.01
N ALA A 76 -8.65 28.99 -12.30
CA ALA A 76 -8.17 29.89 -13.34
C ALA A 76 -9.01 29.82 -14.62
N THR A 77 -8.82 30.80 -15.49
CA THR A 77 -9.35 30.75 -16.86
C THR A 77 -8.50 29.84 -17.74
N LYS A 78 -9.00 29.48 -18.92
CA LYS A 78 -8.22 28.74 -19.92
C LYS A 78 -6.95 29.48 -20.33
N ALA A 79 -6.99 30.81 -20.41
CA ALA A 79 -5.86 31.66 -20.79
C ALA A 79 -4.66 31.54 -19.83
N PHE A 80 -4.89 31.24 -18.54
CA PHE A 80 -3.83 31.00 -17.56
C PHE A 80 -2.87 29.89 -18.00
N THR A 81 -3.43 28.79 -18.55
CA THR A 81 -2.66 27.63 -19.06
C THR A 81 -1.91 27.93 -20.36
N GLN A 82 -2.18 29.08 -20.97
CA GLN A 82 -1.62 29.55 -22.24
C GLN A 82 -0.65 30.72 -22.05
N GLY A 83 -0.24 30.99 -20.80
CA GLY A 83 0.74 32.04 -20.48
C GLY A 83 0.14 33.44 -20.35
N ALA A 84 -1.18 33.57 -20.15
CA ALA A 84 -1.77 34.86 -19.82
C ALA A 84 -1.25 35.40 -18.47
N PRO A 85 -1.23 36.73 -18.27
CA PRO A 85 -0.81 37.34 -17.01
C PRO A 85 -1.64 36.82 -15.84
N PHE A 86 -0.97 36.58 -14.71
CA PHE A 86 -1.62 36.25 -13.45
C PHE A 86 -0.98 37.02 -12.30
N PHE A 87 -1.78 37.33 -11.29
CA PHE A 87 -1.38 38.10 -10.12
C PHE A 87 -1.84 37.36 -8.85
N PRO A 88 -0.93 36.73 -8.09
CA PRO A 88 -1.27 36.03 -6.85
C PRO A 88 -1.78 36.97 -5.74
N PRO A 89 -2.66 36.51 -4.82
CA PRO A 89 -3.20 35.14 -4.69
C PRO A 89 -4.28 34.79 -5.74
N GLY A 90 -4.72 35.79 -6.52
CA GLY A 90 -5.71 35.65 -7.58
C GLY A 90 -6.68 36.83 -7.58
N ALA A 91 -7.62 36.82 -8.53
CA ALA A 91 -8.64 37.83 -8.69
C ALA A 91 -9.59 37.93 -7.48
N SER A 92 -9.72 36.87 -6.68
CA SER A 92 -10.52 36.89 -5.44
C SER A 92 -9.88 37.69 -4.30
N LEU A 93 -8.58 38.03 -4.41
CA LEU A 93 -7.76 38.68 -3.38
C LEU A 93 -7.65 37.90 -2.05
N LEU A 94 -8.21 36.70 -1.99
CA LEU A 94 -8.23 35.88 -0.79
C LEU A 94 -6.96 35.02 -0.72
N PRO A 95 -6.12 35.16 0.31
CA PRO A 95 -5.03 34.21 0.55
C PRO A 95 -5.58 32.90 1.11
N ALA A 96 -4.90 31.79 0.80
CA ALA A 96 -5.26 30.48 1.34
C ALA A 96 -5.34 30.45 2.88
N GLY A 97 -6.32 29.70 3.39
CA GLY A 97 -6.61 29.54 4.81
C GLY A 97 -7.12 30.79 5.54
N SER A 98 -7.49 31.86 4.81
CA SER A 98 -8.04 33.09 5.37
C SER A 98 -9.57 33.13 5.26
N LEU A 99 -10.22 33.65 6.30
CA LEU A 99 -11.67 33.94 6.33
C LEU A 99 -11.98 35.41 6.00
N GLY A 100 -11.06 36.09 5.32
CA GLY A 100 -11.20 37.50 4.95
C GLY A 100 -10.03 38.00 4.10
N ILE A 101 -10.22 39.17 3.46
CA ILE A 101 -9.20 39.80 2.62
C ILE A 101 -8.31 40.70 3.49
N PRO A 102 -6.98 40.49 3.51
CA PRO A 102 -6.06 41.34 4.26
C PRO A 102 -6.21 42.84 3.91
N PRO A 103 -6.07 43.74 4.90
CA PRO A 103 -5.58 43.50 6.28
C PRO A 103 -6.61 42.91 7.25
N PHE A 104 -7.82 42.61 6.79
CA PHE A 104 -8.92 42.14 7.62
C PHE A 104 -8.89 40.62 7.75
N THR A 105 -8.06 40.12 8.65
CA THR A 105 -8.03 38.70 9.01
C THR A 105 -8.60 38.53 10.41
N SER A 106 -9.73 37.83 10.57
CA SER A 106 -10.13 37.32 11.88
C SER A 106 -9.18 36.18 12.26
N GLY A 107 -8.47 36.31 13.38
CA GLY A 107 -7.37 35.44 13.80
C GLY A 107 -7.77 34.02 14.25
N SER A 108 -8.63 33.32 13.52
CA SER A 108 -8.77 31.87 13.71
C SER A 108 -7.69 31.14 12.93
N THR A 109 -6.98 30.26 13.63
CA THR A 109 -5.73 29.63 13.21
C THR A 109 -5.89 28.18 12.77
N TRP A 110 -7.11 27.72 12.48
CA TRP A 110 -7.40 26.29 12.33
C TRP A 110 -8.47 25.98 11.30
N ASP A 111 -8.10 25.58 10.07
CA ASP A 111 -8.96 24.86 9.09
C ASP A 111 -10.37 25.44 8.79
N GLU A 112 -10.72 26.62 9.32
CA GLU A 112 -12.08 27.17 9.28
C GLU A 112 -12.39 27.66 7.86
N GLY A 113 -13.50 27.18 7.29
CA GLY A 113 -14.04 27.66 6.02
C GLY A 113 -13.54 26.99 4.75
N GLY A 114 -12.48 26.15 4.80
CA GLY A 114 -12.12 25.28 3.67
C GLY A 114 -11.44 25.98 2.47
N TYR A 115 -10.62 27.01 2.70
CA TYR A 115 -9.86 27.70 1.64
C TYR A 115 -8.36 27.33 1.61
N GLY A 116 -8.04 26.10 2.02
CA GLY A 116 -6.70 25.54 2.03
C GLY A 116 -5.91 25.81 3.31
N GLU A 117 -4.65 25.39 3.29
CA GLU A 117 -3.71 25.60 4.38
C GLU A 117 -3.27 27.08 4.42
N PRO A 118 -3.12 27.70 5.60
CA PRO A 118 -2.79 29.11 5.72
C PRO A 118 -1.48 29.49 5.04
N VAL A 119 -1.52 30.51 4.17
CA VAL A 119 -0.33 31.08 3.53
C VAL A 119 -0.29 32.59 3.72
N PRO A 120 0.78 33.16 4.32
CA PRO A 120 0.96 34.60 4.44
C PRO A 120 0.94 35.31 3.09
N LEU A 121 0.28 36.47 3.02
CA LEU A 121 0.05 37.19 1.77
C LEU A 121 1.35 37.60 1.05
N ASP A 122 2.38 37.99 1.81
CA ASP A 122 3.69 38.37 1.28
C ASP A 122 4.38 37.23 0.51
N GLN A 123 4.11 35.98 0.87
CA GLN A 123 4.67 34.82 0.18
C GLN A 123 4.09 34.62 -1.23
N TYR A 124 2.88 35.12 -1.49
CA TYR A 124 2.29 35.11 -2.83
C TYR A 124 3.02 36.08 -3.77
N TRP A 125 3.56 37.18 -3.25
CA TRP A 125 4.19 38.23 -4.05
C TRP A 125 5.69 38.06 -4.25
N ASN A 126 6.33 37.18 -3.48
CA ASN A 126 7.74 36.90 -3.62
C ASN A 126 7.96 35.55 -4.33
N ALA A 127 8.54 35.62 -5.53
CA ALA A 127 8.80 34.49 -6.42
C ALA A 127 9.74 33.41 -5.84
N SER A 128 10.43 33.71 -4.73
CA SER A 128 11.30 32.75 -4.05
C SER A 128 10.52 31.74 -3.18
N PHE A 129 9.28 32.03 -2.82
CA PHE A 129 8.47 31.15 -1.98
C PHE A 129 7.77 30.06 -2.78
N ALA A 130 7.56 28.92 -2.11
CA ALA A 130 6.98 27.72 -2.71
C ALA A 130 5.58 27.97 -3.31
N VAL A 131 4.74 28.78 -2.66
CA VAL A 131 3.39 29.08 -3.16
C VAL A 131 3.42 29.78 -4.53
N HIS A 132 4.29 30.78 -4.70
CA HIS A 132 4.43 31.49 -5.97
C HIS A 132 5.01 30.57 -7.04
N GLN A 133 6.04 29.79 -6.71
CA GLN A 133 6.65 28.83 -7.63
C GLN A 133 5.65 27.77 -8.10
N LYS A 134 4.76 27.31 -7.20
CA LYS A 134 3.71 26.35 -7.53
C LYS A 134 2.65 26.91 -8.47
N ILE A 135 2.21 28.15 -8.25
CA ILE A 135 1.30 28.83 -9.18
C ILE A 135 1.95 29.02 -10.55
N ALA A 136 3.21 29.48 -10.59
CA ALA A 136 3.95 29.65 -11.83
C ALA A 136 4.19 28.33 -12.57
N PHE A 137 4.47 27.25 -11.84
CA PHE A 137 4.59 25.90 -12.39
C PHE A 137 3.27 25.42 -12.99
N ALA A 138 2.14 25.61 -12.29
CA ALA A 138 0.82 25.28 -12.80
C ALA A 138 0.49 26.09 -14.06
N ALA A 139 0.76 27.40 -14.08
CA ALA A 139 0.54 28.25 -15.26
C ALA A 139 1.30 27.73 -16.49
N LYS A 140 2.55 27.28 -16.28
CA LYS A 140 3.42 26.83 -17.36
C LYS A 140 3.12 25.42 -17.85
N GLU A 141 2.86 24.47 -16.95
CA GLU A 141 2.87 23.04 -17.30
C GLU A 141 1.47 22.43 -17.39
N SER A 142 0.44 23.08 -16.83
CA SER A 142 -0.90 22.48 -16.71
C SER A 142 -1.58 22.16 -18.05
N HIS A 143 -1.20 22.85 -19.13
CA HIS A 143 -1.69 22.53 -20.48
C HIS A 143 -1.40 21.08 -20.91
N SER A 144 -0.40 20.45 -20.30
CA SER A 144 0.04 19.07 -20.59
C SER A 144 -0.53 18.04 -19.61
N TRP A 145 -1.25 18.50 -18.59
CA TRP A 145 -1.82 17.63 -17.57
C TRP A 145 -3.05 16.88 -18.10
N THR A 146 -3.50 15.88 -17.34
CA THR A 146 -4.61 15.04 -17.78
C THR A 146 -5.92 15.80 -17.69
N PHE A 147 -6.65 15.83 -18.80
CA PHE A 147 -8.00 16.34 -18.85
C PHE A 147 -8.97 15.45 -18.06
N LEU A 148 -9.77 16.06 -17.19
CA LEU A 148 -10.91 15.44 -16.51
C LEU A 148 -12.16 16.29 -16.74
N SER A 149 -13.28 15.64 -17.07
CA SER A 149 -14.59 16.33 -17.11
C SER A 149 -14.93 16.92 -15.75
N ALA A 150 -15.79 17.95 -15.70
CA ALA A 150 -16.23 18.57 -14.45
C ALA A 150 -16.73 17.53 -13.42
N ALA A 151 -17.56 16.56 -13.84
CA ALA A 151 -18.07 15.50 -12.97
C ALA A 151 -16.95 14.59 -12.42
N GLN A 152 -16.01 14.16 -13.26
CA GLN A 152 -14.86 13.36 -12.83
C GLN A 152 -13.98 14.15 -11.87
N CYS A 153 -13.70 15.41 -12.19
CA CYS A 153 -12.87 16.27 -11.38
C CYS A 153 -13.48 16.52 -10.00
N HIS A 154 -14.78 16.81 -9.95
CA HIS A 154 -15.51 16.95 -8.70
C HIS A 154 -15.41 15.68 -7.85
N SER A 155 -15.69 14.51 -8.45
CA SER A 155 -15.62 13.23 -7.74
C SER A 155 -14.24 12.89 -7.21
N GLU A 156 -13.18 13.26 -7.94
CA GLU A 156 -11.79 13.04 -7.53
C GLU A 156 -11.42 14.03 -6.41
N TYR A 157 -11.56 15.34 -6.65
CA TYR A 157 -10.94 16.38 -5.83
C TYR A 157 -11.74 16.81 -4.61
N VAL A 158 -13.06 16.77 -4.68
CA VAL A 158 -13.93 17.06 -3.53
C VAL A 158 -13.94 15.89 -2.54
N SER A 159 -13.57 14.68 -3.00
CA SER A 159 -13.47 13.54 -2.12
C SER A 159 -12.39 13.64 -1.05
N CYS A 160 -12.57 12.81 -0.03
CA CYS A 160 -11.65 12.60 1.07
C CYS A 160 -10.71 11.40 0.85
N ASN A 161 -10.56 10.99 -0.41
CA ASN A 161 -9.66 9.92 -0.81
C ASN A 161 -8.23 10.44 -0.91
N SER A 162 -7.28 9.61 -0.51
CA SER A 162 -5.87 9.90 -0.71
C SER A 162 -5.53 10.00 -2.20
N ARG A 163 -4.58 10.88 -2.52
CA ARG A 163 -4.13 11.16 -3.88
C ARG A 163 -3.19 10.05 -4.36
N LYS A 164 -3.75 9.12 -5.13
CA LYS A 164 -3.01 7.98 -5.72
C LYS A 164 -2.62 8.23 -7.16
N LYS A 165 -3.55 8.79 -7.93
CA LYS A 165 -3.45 8.93 -9.39
C LYS A 165 -3.13 10.35 -9.83
N TYR A 166 -3.76 11.33 -9.18
CA TYR A 166 -3.63 12.74 -9.54
C TYR A 166 -3.18 13.57 -8.33
N GLY A 167 -2.30 14.54 -8.58
CA GLY A 167 -1.72 15.46 -7.61
C GLY A 167 -2.35 16.85 -7.72
N ASP A 168 -1.54 17.85 -8.06
CA ASP A 168 -1.97 19.25 -8.25
C ASP A 168 -3.04 19.36 -9.36
N VAL A 169 -3.94 20.33 -9.25
CA VAL A 169 -5.06 20.52 -10.20
C VAL A 169 -5.32 21.98 -10.54
N VAL A 170 -5.65 22.22 -11.80
CA VAL A 170 -6.18 23.50 -12.28
C VAL A 170 -7.64 23.30 -12.70
N LEU A 171 -8.57 23.90 -11.96
CA LEU A 171 -9.97 24.00 -12.34
C LEU A 171 -10.13 25.13 -13.36
N ILE A 172 -10.65 24.79 -14.53
CA ILE A 172 -10.88 25.76 -15.62
C ILE A 172 -12.29 26.30 -15.52
N VAL A 173 -12.40 27.59 -15.25
CA VAL A 173 -13.66 28.33 -15.24
C VAL A 173 -14.09 28.60 -16.68
N ASP A 174 -15.38 28.41 -16.96
CA ASP A 174 -15.98 28.63 -18.29
C ASP A 174 -15.77 30.07 -18.79
N SER A 175 -15.52 30.17 -20.09
CA SER A 175 -15.36 31.40 -20.89
C SER A 175 -16.48 32.42 -20.71
N THR A 176 -17.70 32.00 -20.34
CA THR A 176 -18.81 32.91 -20.06
C THR A 176 -18.56 33.81 -18.84
N ALA A 177 -17.66 33.40 -17.94
CA ALA A 177 -17.25 34.19 -16.79
C ALA A 177 -16.07 35.13 -17.10
N SER A 178 -15.09 34.68 -17.90
CA SER A 178 -14.09 35.52 -18.57
C SER A 178 -13.20 34.70 -19.52
N GLU A 179 -13.00 35.16 -20.76
CA GLU A 179 -12.07 34.51 -21.71
C GLU A 179 -10.59 34.69 -21.35
N VAL A 180 -10.22 35.82 -20.74
CA VAL A 180 -8.82 36.21 -20.49
C VAL A 180 -8.48 36.23 -18.99
N GLY A 181 -9.46 36.55 -18.13
CA GLY A 181 -9.28 36.77 -16.71
C GLY A 181 -10.13 37.92 -16.17
N TRP A 182 -10.01 38.24 -14.89
CA TRP A 182 -10.85 39.23 -14.24
C TRP A 182 -10.07 40.48 -13.88
N ALA A 183 -10.59 41.65 -14.27
CA ALA A 183 -10.06 42.91 -13.76
C ALA A 183 -10.55 43.13 -12.32
N ARG A 184 -9.65 43.59 -11.44
CA ARG A 184 -10.01 43.81 -10.03
C ARG A 184 -11.10 44.87 -9.88
N SER A 185 -11.13 45.89 -10.75
CA SER A 185 -12.19 46.92 -10.75
C SER A 185 -13.59 46.38 -11.04
N ASP A 186 -13.72 45.27 -11.76
CA ASP A 186 -15.02 44.69 -12.07
C ASP A 186 -15.59 43.91 -10.87
N ILE A 187 -14.70 43.30 -10.08
CA ILE A 187 -15.06 42.45 -8.94
C ILE A 187 -15.22 43.27 -7.66
N PHE A 188 -14.33 44.24 -7.44
CA PHE A 188 -14.20 44.94 -6.17
C PHE A 188 -14.29 46.45 -6.31
N THR A 189 -15.14 47.05 -5.48
CA THR A 189 -15.14 48.50 -5.24
C THR A 189 -14.51 48.78 -3.88
N PHE A 190 -13.42 49.55 -3.88
CA PHE A 190 -12.71 49.97 -2.67
C PHE A 190 -13.23 51.33 -2.23
N ASP A 191 -13.44 51.51 -0.92
CA ASP A 191 -13.78 52.78 -0.32
C ASP A 191 -12.60 53.76 -0.46
N PRO A 192 -12.78 54.91 -1.14
CA PRO A 192 -11.73 55.92 -1.30
C PRO A 192 -11.18 56.47 0.02
N ALA A 193 -11.93 56.34 1.13
CA ALA A 193 -11.47 56.76 2.45
C ALA A 193 -10.40 55.83 3.05
N THR A 194 -10.14 54.68 2.42
CA THR A 194 -9.19 53.67 2.90
C THR A 194 -7.93 53.60 2.03
N ASN A 195 -6.80 53.18 2.61
CA ASN A 195 -5.55 52.92 1.88
C ASN A 195 -5.44 51.48 1.37
N ILE A 196 -6.56 50.76 1.23
CA ILE A 196 -6.55 49.36 0.85
C ILE A 196 -6.28 49.22 -0.66
N SER A 197 -6.83 50.10 -1.49
CA SER A 197 -6.61 50.08 -2.94
C SER A 197 -5.13 50.19 -3.30
N THR A 198 -4.39 51.08 -2.65
CA THR A 198 -2.97 51.33 -2.89
C THR A 198 -2.08 50.15 -2.53
N LEU A 199 -2.45 49.37 -1.50
CA LEU A 199 -1.78 48.10 -1.17
C LEU A 199 -1.89 47.11 -2.34
N TRP A 200 -3.09 46.98 -2.91
CA TRP A 200 -3.35 46.02 -3.99
C TRP A 200 -2.87 46.50 -5.35
N ASP A 201 -2.83 47.81 -5.62
CA ASP A 201 -2.42 48.37 -6.93
C ASP A 201 -1.02 47.89 -7.37
N MET A 202 -0.09 47.68 -6.42
CA MET A 202 1.26 47.21 -6.71
C MET A 202 1.35 45.72 -7.05
N HIS A 203 0.36 44.93 -6.63
CA HIS A 203 0.43 43.46 -6.69
C HIS A 203 -0.65 42.84 -7.59
N VAL A 204 -1.86 43.41 -7.58
CA VAL A 204 -3.00 43.05 -8.42
C VAL A 204 -3.55 44.34 -9.05
N PRO A 205 -3.03 44.72 -10.24
CA PRO A 205 -3.40 45.98 -10.89
C PRO A 205 -4.90 46.07 -11.15
N GLN A 206 -5.46 47.28 -11.08
CA GLN A 206 -6.90 47.50 -11.12
C GLN A 206 -7.55 47.00 -12.42
N ASN A 207 -6.98 47.36 -13.57
CA ASN A 207 -7.60 47.18 -14.88
C ASN A 207 -6.97 46.05 -15.70
N ASN A 208 -5.90 45.43 -15.21
CA ASN A 208 -5.26 44.32 -15.90
C ASN A 208 -6.02 43.04 -15.57
N PRO A 209 -6.48 42.27 -16.58
CA PRO A 209 -7.16 41.02 -16.32
C PRO A 209 -6.21 40.02 -15.67
N ASN A 210 -6.64 39.44 -14.56
CA ASN A 210 -5.95 38.38 -13.86
C ASN A 210 -6.53 37.04 -14.30
N SER A 211 -5.74 36.22 -15.00
CA SER A 211 -6.19 34.89 -15.45
C SER A 211 -6.37 33.89 -14.32
N LEU A 212 -5.83 34.17 -13.13
CA LEU A 212 -5.94 33.39 -11.90
C LEU A 212 -7.07 33.93 -11.02
N TRP A 213 -8.00 33.08 -10.58
CA TRP A 213 -9.04 33.45 -9.60
C TRP A 213 -8.54 33.27 -8.17
N PHE A 214 -8.01 32.08 -7.86
CA PHE A 214 -7.59 31.69 -6.52
C PHE A 214 -6.61 30.52 -6.61
N SER A 215 -5.65 30.43 -5.67
CA SER A 215 -4.82 29.24 -5.52
C SER A 215 -4.53 28.97 -4.07
N ALA A 216 -4.54 27.69 -3.67
CA ALA A 216 -4.24 27.29 -2.31
C ALA A 216 -3.51 25.93 -2.23
N PRO A 217 -2.57 25.77 -1.28
CA PRO A 217 -2.16 24.45 -0.84
C PRO A 217 -3.32 23.78 -0.09
N CYS A 218 -3.57 22.54 -0.43
CA CYS A 218 -4.66 21.72 0.10
C CYS A 218 -4.11 20.48 0.78
N ASN A 219 -4.85 19.95 1.74
CA ASN A 219 -4.47 18.80 2.52
C ASN A 219 -5.67 17.92 2.84
N ILE A 220 -5.45 16.62 2.88
CA ILE A 220 -6.42 15.61 3.29
C ILE A 220 -5.93 14.98 4.60
N ARG A 221 -6.65 15.23 5.68
CA ARG A 221 -6.36 14.69 7.02
C ARG A 221 -7.41 13.66 7.37
N ARG A 222 -7.03 12.56 8.02
CA ARG A 222 -7.96 11.62 8.65
C ARG A 222 -7.66 11.56 10.14
N ARG A 223 -8.65 11.89 10.97
CA ARG A 223 -8.60 11.66 12.41
C ARG A 223 -9.46 10.45 12.74
N LYS A 224 -8.90 9.58 13.55
CA LYS A 224 -9.70 8.54 14.20
C LYS A 224 -10.48 9.23 15.32
N ALA A 225 -11.73 9.59 15.07
CA ALA A 225 -12.59 10.13 16.12
C ALA A 225 -13.07 8.98 17.03
N ASP A 226 -13.25 9.29 18.31
CA ASP A 226 -13.95 8.48 19.32
C ASP A 226 -15.32 7.99 18.78
N PRO A 227 -15.94 6.93 19.32
CA PRO A 227 -16.32 5.64 18.70
C PRO A 227 -17.35 5.69 17.53
N SER A 228 -17.64 6.87 17.01
CA SER A 228 -18.73 7.24 16.09
C SER A 228 -18.34 7.31 14.60
N GLY A 229 -17.06 7.17 14.25
CA GLY A 229 -16.61 7.02 12.85
C GLY A 229 -15.25 7.67 12.56
N ASP A 230 -14.69 7.35 11.40
CA ASP A 230 -13.49 8.04 10.88
C ASP A 230 -13.88 9.44 10.40
N ASP A 231 -13.27 10.48 10.97
CA ASP A 231 -13.47 11.86 10.55
C ASP A 231 -12.37 12.22 9.54
N CYS A 232 -12.75 12.74 8.39
CA CYS A 232 -11.81 13.19 7.37
C CYS A 232 -11.85 14.72 7.30
N THR A 233 -10.85 15.36 6.74
CA THR A 233 -10.87 16.80 6.49
C THR A 233 -10.16 17.07 5.18
N ASN A 234 -10.87 17.69 4.23
CA ASN A 234 -10.28 18.23 3.02
C ASN A 234 -10.27 19.76 3.18
N THR A 235 -9.08 20.34 3.28
CA THR A 235 -8.93 21.75 3.65
C THR A 235 -9.36 22.73 2.56
N CYS A 236 -9.66 22.28 1.34
CA CYS A 236 -10.01 23.13 0.20
C CYS A 236 -11.49 23.05 -0.24
N LEU A 237 -12.38 22.46 0.57
CA LEU A 237 -13.80 22.29 0.22
C LEU A 237 -14.55 23.62 0.04
N GLY A 238 -14.25 24.63 0.85
CA GLY A 238 -14.85 25.97 0.76
C GLY A 238 -14.52 26.66 -0.56
N ALA A 239 -13.25 26.59 -0.99
CA ALA A 239 -12.84 27.08 -2.31
C ALA A 239 -13.50 26.32 -3.48
N MET A 240 -14.12 25.17 -3.20
CA MET A 240 -14.89 24.36 -4.15
C MET A 240 -16.42 24.49 -3.95
N GLY A 241 -16.87 25.47 -3.16
CA GLY A 241 -18.29 25.80 -2.99
C GLY A 241 -19.03 24.92 -1.97
N LEU A 242 -18.30 24.25 -1.06
CA LEU A 242 -18.90 23.44 0.00
C LEU A 242 -18.55 23.98 1.38
N ASP A 243 -19.55 24.07 2.24
CA ASP A 243 -19.36 24.45 3.63
C ASP A 243 -18.90 23.25 4.46
N ALA A 244 -17.65 23.33 4.95
CA ALA A 244 -16.99 22.27 5.70
C ALA A 244 -17.66 21.92 7.04
N TYR A 245 -18.52 22.80 7.58
CA TYR A 245 -19.22 22.56 8.86
C TYR A 245 -20.55 21.83 8.70
N THR A 246 -21.17 21.89 7.52
CA THR A 246 -22.48 21.27 7.26
C THR A 246 -22.37 19.88 6.62
N PHE A 247 -21.19 19.47 6.16
CA PHE A 247 -20.96 18.16 5.55
C PHE A 247 -20.27 17.18 6.52
N PRO A 248 -21.00 16.19 7.08
CA PRO A 248 -20.35 15.10 7.81
C PRO A 248 -19.52 14.27 6.83
N PHE A 249 -18.20 14.24 7.06
CA PHE A 249 -17.18 13.58 6.25
C PHE A 249 -17.40 12.08 6.01
N SER A 250 -18.30 11.46 6.77
CA SER A 250 -18.71 10.05 6.67
C SER A 250 -19.85 9.79 5.67
N LYS A 251 -20.48 10.83 5.10
CA LYS A 251 -21.56 10.66 4.12
C LYS A 251 -21.05 10.85 2.69
N LYS A 252 -21.59 10.03 1.78
CA LYS A 252 -21.37 10.12 0.33
C LYS A 252 -21.42 11.58 -0.10
N LEU A 253 -20.42 11.99 -0.88
CA LEU A 253 -20.40 13.29 -1.54
C LEU A 253 -21.77 13.53 -2.20
N PRO A 254 -22.35 14.74 -2.07
CA PRO A 254 -23.52 15.07 -2.84
C PRO A 254 -23.19 14.84 -4.31
N MET A 255 -24.03 14.08 -5.00
CA MET A 255 -23.91 13.96 -6.45
C MET A 255 -24.07 15.37 -7.02
N THR A 256 -23.01 15.89 -7.64
CA THR A 256 -23.14 17.10 -8.45
C THR A 256 -23.93 16.75 -9.70
N HIS A 257 -25.04 17.45 -9.88
CA HIS A 257 -25.70 17.52 -11.18
C HIS A 257 -24.92 18.51 -12.04
N GLU A 258 -24.63 18.16 -13.30
CA GLU A 258 -24.06 19.15 -14.22
C GLU A 258 -25.06 20.30 -14.44
N PRO A 259 -24.60 21.56 -14.43
CA PRO A 259 -23.21 22.02 -14.37
C PRO A 259 -22.60 22.07 -12.95
N TRP A 260 -21.28 21.87 -12.83
CA TRP A 260 -20.57 22.12 -11.58
C TRP A 260 -20.41 23.64 -11.37
N LEU A 261 -21.21 24.17 -10.43
CA LEU A 261 -21.16 25.55 -9.97
C LEU A 261 -20.46 25.61 -8.63
N ILE A 262 -19.53 26.55 -8.49
CA ILE A 262 -18.82 26.87 -7.25
C ILE A 262 -19.31 28.23 -6.78
N ASP A 263 -20.08 28.25 -5.69
CA ASP A 263 -20.40 29.48 -4.98
C ASP A 263 -19.23 29.82 -4.07
N PHE A 264 -18.30 30.62 -4.60
CA PHE A 264 -16.94 30.74 -4.06
C PHE A 264 -16.90 31.33 -2.65
N LEU A 265 -17.89 32.12 -2.23
CA LEU A 265 -17.94 32.75 -0.90
C LEU A 265 -18.92 32.07 0.06
N LEU A 266 -19.60 30.99 -0.35
CA LEU A 266 -20.67 30.33 0.41
C LEU A 266 -20.24 29.99 1.85
N ALA A 267 -19.08 29.36 2.01
CA ALA A 267 -18.58 28.95 3.31
C ALA A 267 -18.24 30.13 4.23
N MET A 268 -17.93 31.32 3.69
CA MET A 268 -17.72 32.52 4.52
C MET A 268 -19.05 33.15 4.93
N ARG A 269 -19.99 33.28 3.98
CA ARG A 269 -21.32 33.87 4.24
C ARG A 269 -22.14 33.05 5.25
N ASN A 270 -22.08 31.72 5.19
CA ASN A 270 -22.81 30.84 6.11
C ASN A 270 -22.39 30.99 7.59
N HIS A 271 -21.22 31.59 7.86
CA HIS A 271 -20.69 31.77 9.21
C HIS A 271 -20.73 33.23 9.67
N ASP A 272 -21.65 34.03 9.10
CA ASP A 272 -21.90 35.45 9.44
C ASP A 272 -20.63 36.32 9.45
N LYS A 273 -19.66 35.97 8.61
CA LYS A 273 -18.52 36.83 8.27
C LYS A 273 -18.91 37.58 7.03
N ASP A 274 -19.07 38.91 7.11
CA ASP A 274 -18.93 39.74 5.92
C ASP A 274 -17.42 39.92 5.71
N PRO A 275 -16.81 39.26 4.69
CA PRO A 275 -15.38 39.36 4.46
C PRO A 275 -14.98 40.75 3.92
N PHE A 276 -15.95 41.65 3.71
CA PHE A 276 -15.78 42.93 3.05
C PHE A 276 -16.22 44.15 3.91
N ASP A 277 -16.70 43.95 5.14
CA ASP A 277 -17.29 44.97 6.06
C ASP A 277 -16.44 46.24 6.35
N ALA A 278 -15.18 46.29 5.91
CA ALA A 278 -14.23 47.36 6.19
C ALA A 278 -13.82 48.17 4.94
N GLY A 279 -14.80 48.57 4.12
CA GLY A 279 -14.57 49.44 2.97
C GLY A 279 -14.19 48.71 1.68
N LEU A 280 -14.55 47.43 1.57
CA LEU A 280 -14.47 46.66 0.34
C LEU A 280 -15.89 46.25 -0.04
N LYS A 281 -16.25 46.28 -1.32
CA LYS A 281 -17.54 45.75 -1.79
C LYS A 281 -17.29 44.76 -2.91
N PHE A 282 -17.85 43.58 -2.78
CA PHE A 282 -17.80 42.54 -3.80
C PHE A 282 -18.99 42.64 -4.74
N ASN A 283 -18.74 42.41 -6.03
CA ASN A 283 -19.77 42.32 -7.04
C ASN A 283 -20.31 40.89 -7.12
N ASP A 284 -21.54 40.69 -6.65
CA ASP A 284 -22.20 39.38 -6.58
C ASP A 284 -22.35 38.68 -7.94
N LYS A 285 -22.15 39.38 -9.07
CA LYS A 285 -22.08 38.76 -10.39
C LYS A 285 -20.98 37.68 -10.47
N PHE A 286 -19.92 37.81 -9.69
CA PHE A 286 -18.78 36.89 -9.68
C PHE A 286 -18.83 35.86 -8.55
N ASP A 287 -19.98 35.75 -7.88
CA ASP A 287 -20.15 34.86 -6.74
C ASP A 287 -20.14 33.38 -7.12
N SER A 288 -20.71 33.07 -8.29
CA SER A 288 -20.84 31.71 -8.80
C SER A 288 -19.93 31.49 -10.00
N LEU A 289 -19.03 30.53 -9.90
CA LEU A 289 -18.10 30.15 -10.94
C LEU A 289 -18.53 28.82 -11.56
N ARG A 290 -18.76 28.82 -12.88
CA ARG A 290 -19.03 27.60 -13.62
C ARG A 290 -17.73 26.92 -14.03
N ILE A 291 -17.54 25.68 -13.60
CA ILE A 291 -16.37 24.88 -13.97
C ILE A 291 -16.69 24.08 -15.25
N ASP A 292 -15.84 24.24 -16.26
CA ASP A 292 -15.95 23.53 -17.53
C ASP A 292 -15.28 22.15 -17.44
N HIS A 293 -14.03 22.14 -16.98
CA HIS A 293 -13.23 20.93 -16.80
C HIS A 293 -12.08 21.21 -15.83
N CYS A 294 -11.26 20.19 -15.57
CA CYS A 294 -9.98 20.42 -14.92
C CYS A 294 -8.83 19.69 -15.57
N LEU A 295 -7.64 20.21 -15.29
CA LEU A 295 -6.36 19.65 -15.70
C LEU A 295 -5.67 19.15 -14.45
N ALA A 296 -5.45 17.85 -14.37
CA ALA A 296 -4.95 17.17 -13.18
C ALA A 296 -3.55 16.59 -13.44
N GLN A 297 -2.58 16.98 -12.61
CA GLN A 297 -1.21 16.49 -12.71
C GLN A 297 -1.20 15.00 -12.40
N THR A 298 -0.72 14.18 -13.32
CA THR A 298 -0.57 12.74 -13.06
C THR A 298 0.57 12.50 -12.09
N LEU A 299 0.27 11.82 -10.99
CA LEU A 299 1.32 11.26 -10.14
C LEU A 299 1.89 10.04 -10.85
N GLN A 300 3.21 9.96 -10.95
CA GLN A 300 3.86 8.70 -11.25
C GLN A 300 4.02 7.98 -9.92
N PRO A 301 3.18 6.97 -9.61
CA PRO A 301 3.39 6.20 -8.39
C PRO A 301 4.73 5.49 -8.56
N ALA A 302 5.76 5.96 -7.85
CA ALA A 302 6.94 5.17 -7.62
C ALA A 302 6.49 3.99 -6.75
N CYS A 303 6.02 2.91 -7.39
CA CYS A 303 5.79 1.63 -6.74
C CYS A 303 7.12 1.26 -6.09
N LYS A 304 7.20 1.43 -4.76
CA LYS A 304 8.39 1.13 -4.00
C LYS A 304 8.16 -0.21 -3.33
N VAL A 305 9.17 -1.05 -3.36
CA VAL A 305 9.17 -2.28 -2.59
C VAL A 305 9.61 -1.96 -1.17
N GLY A 306 8.72 -2.17 -0.22
CA GLY A 306 9.01 -2.14 1.20
C GLY A 306 9.77 -3.39 1.61
N LEU A 307 10.87 -3.21 2.33
CA LEU A 307 11.64 -4.28 2.94
C LEU A 307 11.53 -4.14 4.45
N SER A 308 11.00 -5.17 5.12
CA SER A 308 11.03 -5.21 6.58
C SER A 308 12.41 -5.67 7.04
N ASN A 309 13.24 -4.72 7.49
CA ASN A 309 14.61 -5.00 7.94
C ASN A 309 14.66 -6.08 9.03
N THR A 310 13.69 -6.06 9.97
CA THR A 310 13.62 -7.04 11.06
C THR A 310 13.34 -8.45 10.53
N LEU A 311 12.35 -8.59 9.64
CA LEU A 311 11.98 -9.89 9.08
C LEU A 311 13.07 -10.43 8.16
N LEU A 312 13.66 -9.56 7.34
CA LEU A 312 14.77 -9.90 6.47
C LEU A 312 15.99 -10.38 7.26
N LEU A 313 16.33 -9.71 8.36
CA LEU A 313 17.43 -10.12 9.24
C LEU A 313 17.21 -11.53 9.80
N ILE A 314 16.00 -11.84 10.26
CA ILE A 314 15.65 -13.18 10.77
C ILE A 314 15.84 -14.25 9.68
N VAL A 315 15.42 -13.96 8.45
CA VAL A 315 15.60 -14.87 7.30
C VAL A 315 17.08 -15.06 6.98
N ILE A 316 17.87 -13.98 6.93
CA ILE A 316 19.31 -14.03 6.66
C ILE A 316 20.02 -14.88 7.72
N LEU A 317 19.76 -14.64 9.01
CA LEU A 317 20.34 -15.41 10.11
C LEU A 317 19.94 -16.90 10.00
N SER A 318 18.70 -17.20 9.64
CA SER A 318 18.23 -18.57 9.45
C SER A 318 18.97 -19.28 8.32
N ILE A 319 19.23 -18.59 7.21
CA ILE A 319 20.02 -19.12 6.08
C ILE A 319 21.47 -19.35 6.48
N LEU A 320 22.09 -18.41 7.22
CA LEU A 320 23.46 -18.56 7.71
C LEU A 320 23.61 -19.77 8.63
N VAL A 321 22.69 -19.95 9.59
CA VAL A 321 22.70 -21.12 10.47
C VAL A 321 22.59 -22.41 9.66
N LYS A 322 21.71 -22.46 8.66
CA LYS A 322 21.59 -23.64 7.76
C LYS A 322 22.86 -23.90 6.97
N ALA A 323 23.52 -22.87 6.46
CA ALA A 323 24.75 -23.01 5.68
C ALA A 323 25.89 -23.58 6.53
N VAL A 324 26.10 -22.99 7.72
CA VAL A 324 27.09 -23.48 8.70
C VAL A 324 26.78 -24.92 9.09
N GLN A 325 25.53 -25.20 9.41
CA GLN A 325 25.10 -26.53 9.81
C GLN A 325 25.24 -27.56 8.69
N GLY A 326 24.93 -27.19 7.44
CA GLY A 326 25.15 -28.02 6.27
C GLY A 326 26.61 -28.41 6.12
N GLY A 327 27.52 -27.45 6.30
CA GLY A 327 28.97 -27.71 6.35
C GLY A 327 29.37 -28.66 7.48
N VAL A 328 28.85 -28.44 8.70
CA VAL A 328 29.14 -29.32 9.85
C VAL A 328 28.65 -30.74 9.58
N VAL A 329 27.45 -30.91 9.02
CA VAL A 329 26.90 -32.22 8.68
C VAL A 329 27.74 -32.89 7.59
N ALA A 330 28.14 -32.18 6.54
CA ALA A 330 29.00 -32.72 5.50
C ALA A 330 30.36 -33.20 6.04
N CYS A 331 30.94 -32.49 7.01
CA CYS A 331 32.22 -32.88 7.62
C CYS A 331 32.11 -34.00 8.65
N LYS A 332 30.98 -34.12 9.36
CA LYS A 332 30.81 -35.07 10.49
C LYS A 332 30.10 -36.36 10.12
N LEU A 333 29.27 -36.35 9.09
CA LEU A 333 28.46 -37.51 8.72
C LEU A 333 29.26 -38.42 7.78
N SER A 334 29.92 -39.45 8.32
CA SER A 334 30.58 -40.47 7.51
C SER A 334 29.58 -41.45 6.91
N SER A 335 30.00 -42.16 5.85
CA SER A 335 29.23 -42.96 4.89
C SER A 335 28.44 -44.17 5.43
N THR A 336 28.08 -44.21 6.71
CA THR A 336 27.43 -45.36 7.36
C THR A 336 25.91 -45.22 7.50
N SER A 337 25.32 -44.11 7.05
CA SER A 337 23.87 -43.90 7.10
C SER A 337 23.21 -44.53 5.88
N LEU A 338 22.18 -45.34 6.11
CA LEU A 338 21.44 -46.05 5.07
C LEU A 338 20.32 -45.11 4.60
N VAL A 339 20.61 -44.30 3.58
CA VAL A 339 19.72 -43.22 3.15
C VAL A 339 18.65 -43.74 2.21
N THR A 340 19.01 -44.72 1.37
CA THR A 340 18.11 -45.32 0.40
C THR A 340 17.83 -46.80 0.74
N PRO A 341 16.72 -47.37 0.23
CA PRO A 341 16.49 -48.81 0.33
C PRO A 341 17.61 -49.63 -0.33
N GLY A 342 18.27 -49.09 -1.36
CA GLY A 342 19.42 -49.72 -2.01
C GLY A 342 20.59 -49.91 -1.04
N ASP A 343 20.95 -48.85 -0.30
CA ASP A 343 22.00 -48.90 0.73
C ASP A 343 21.69 -49.97 1.78
N ALA A 344 20.41 -50.08 2.17
CA ALA A 344 19.96 -51.08 3.13
C ALA A 344 20.11 -52.51 2.59
N ILE A 345 19.64 -52.78 1.38
CA ILE A 345 19.75 -54.11 0.74
C ILE A 345 21.22 -54.53 0.66
N GLU A 346 22.09 -53.66 0.16
CA GLU A 346 23.53 -53.91 0.08
C GLU A 346 24.12 -54.23 1.46
N SER A 347 23.77 -53.41 2.47
CA SER A 347 24.24 -53.62 3.84
C SER A 347 23.77 -54.96 4.43
N PHE A 348 22.49 -55.32 4.26
CA PHE A 348 21.92 -56.54 4.83
C PHE A 348 22.39 -57.82 4.13
N ILE A 349 22.75 -57.75 2.84
CA ILE A 349 23.37 -58.86 2.13
C ILE A 349 24.80 -59.09 2.61
N LEU A 350 25.60 -58.04 2.72
CA LEU A 350 27.01 -58.14 3.13
C LEU A 350 27.14 -58.53 4.61
N TYR A 351 26.25 -58.00 5.45
CA TYR A 351 26.22 -58.25 6.88
C TYR A 351 24.79 -58.60 7.28
N PRO A 352 24.43 -59.87 7.47
CA PRO A 352 23.09 -60.26 7.93
C PRO A 352 22.81 -59.75 9.35
N ASP A 353 21.57 -59.36 9.65
CA ASP A 353 21.18 -58.86 10.97
C ASP A 353 21.30 -59.95 12.06
N PRO A 354 21.99 -59.69 13.18
CA PRO A 354 22.30 -60.72 14.18
C PRO A 354 21.05 -61.23 14.93
N VAL A 355 19.98 -60.44 15.02
CA VAL A 355 18.75 -60.82 15.72
C VAL A 355 17.87 -61.72 14.83
N THR A 356 17.90 -61.51 13.51
CA THR A 356 17.09 -62.24 12.54
C THR A 356 17.86 -63.30 11.74
N ARG A 357 19.18 -63.42 11.93
CA ARG A 357 20.01 -64.41 11.24
C ARG A 357 19.54 -65.84 11.55
N GLY A 358 19.10 -66.55 10.52
CA GLY A 358 18.61 -67.92 10.63
C GLY A 358 17.13 -68.03 11.04
N LEU A 359 16.44 -66.91 11.26
CA LEU A 359 14.99 -66.88 11.31
C LEU A 359 14.45 -66.95 9.87
N GLY A 360 13.48 -67.84 9.64
CA GLY A 360 12.72 -67.83 8.40
C GLY A 360 11.83 -66.59 8.33
N THR A 361 11.52 -66.12 7.12
CA THR A 361 10.46 -65.13 6.89
C THR A 361 9.06 -65.70 7.17
N LEU A 362 8.98 -67.03 7.31
CA LEU A 362 7.79 -67.83 7.54
C LEU A 362 7.56 -67.96 9.05
N ASN A 363 6.35 -67.64 9.49
CA ASN A 363 5.94 -67.92 10.86
C ASN A 363 5.65 -69.44 11.02
N ILE A 364 5.41 -69.89 12.25
CA ILE A 364 5.11 -71.31 12.55
C ILE A 364 3.87 -71.84 11.81
N ALA A 365 2.87 -70.99 11.56
CA ALA A 365 1.67 -71.34 10.81
C ALA A 365 1.97 -71.51 9.31
N ASP A 366 2.89 -70.72 8.76
CA ASP A 366 3.32 -70.86 7.36
C ASP A 366 4.16 -72.14 7.18
N GLY A 367 4.97 -72.50 8.18
CA GLY A 367 5.67 -73.79 8.23
C GLY A 367 4.69 -74.98 8.23
N HIS A 368 3.62 -74.90 9.02
CA HIS A 368 2.56 -75.91 9.03
C HIS A 368 1.81 -76.02 7.69
N GLN A 369 1.55 -74.90 6.99
CA GLN A 369 0.92 -74.94 5.67
C GLN A 369 1.81 -75.62 4.62
N ILE A 370 3.14 -75.45 4.71
CA ILE A 370 4.10 -76.11 3.81
C ILE A 370 4.19 -77.61 4.09
N GLU A 371 4.17 -78.04 5.36
CA GLU A 371 4.12 -79.48 5.71
C GLU A 371 2.82 -80.15 5.25
N VAL A 372 1.68 -79.48 5.42
CA VAL A 372 0.37 -80.01 4.98
C VAL A 372 0.33 -80.16 3.46
N SER A 373 0.81 -79.18 2.71
CA SER A 373 0.88 -79.24 1.24
C SER A 373 1.88 -80.30 0.74
N HIS A 374 3.00 -80.51 1.44
CA HIS A 374 3.96 -81.57 1.12
C HIS A 374 3.39 -82.99 1.38
N ASN A 375 2.58 -83.17 2.43
CA ASN A 375 1.91 -84.44 2.74
C ASN A 375 0.75 -84.76 1.77
N ILE A 376 0.04 -83.74 1.24
CA ILE A 376 -1.00 -83.91 0.22
C ILE A 376 -0.39 -84.41 -1.11
N CYS A 377 0.79 -83.91 -1.49
CA CYS A 377 1.51 -84.37 -2.68
C CYS A 377 2.07 -85.79 -2.53
N ARG A 378 2.52 -86.19 -1.32
CA ARG A 378 3.03 -87.56 -1.06
C ARG A 378 1.92 -88.60 -0.95
N GLY A 379 0.72 -88.21 -0.51
CA GLY A 379 -0.46 -89.08 -0.43
C GLY A 379 -1.10 -89.41 -1.78
N SER A 380 -0.82 -88.64 -2.84
CA SER A 380 -1.43 -88.84 -4.16
C SER A 380 -0.68 -89.83 -5.09
N ASN A 381 0.49 -90.34 -4.68
CA ASN A 381 1.26 -91.32 -5.48
C ASN A 381 1.08 -92.79 -5.04
N ALA A 382 0.07 -93.08 -4.20
CA ALA A 382 -0.26 -94.45 -3.83
C ALA A 382 -1.78 -94.68 -3.89
N LYS A 383 -2.33 -94.80 -5.11
CA LYS A 383 -3.41 -95.72 -5.46
C LYS A 383 -3.83 -95.60 -6.94
N ASN A 384 -3.77 -96.76 -7.61
CA ASN A 384 -4.57 -97.20 -8.75
C ASN A 384 -4.19 -96.69 -10.16
N VAL A 385 -3.19 -97.35 -10.76
CA VAL A 385 -3.21 -97.68 -12.19
C VAL A 385 -4.04 -98.96 -12.33
N HIS A 386 -5.24 -98.86 -12.90
CA HIS A 386 -5.99 -100.00 -13.44
C HIS A 386 -6.07 -99.84 -14.96
N GLU A 387 -5.53 -100.84 -15.63
CA GLU A 387 -5.53 -101.10 -17.08
C GLU A 387 -6.89 -101.65 -17.52
N PRO A 388 -7.42 -101.24 -18.69
CA PRO A 388 -8.50 -101.97 -19.36
C PRO A 388 -8.04 -102.61 -20.68
N ASP A 389 -8.66 -103.76 -20.95
CA ASP A 389 -8.51 -104.74 -22.05
C ASP A 389 -8.11 -104.24 -23.44
#